data_AF-A0A941ZYE0-F1
#
_entry.id   AF-A0A941ZYE0-F1
#
_cell.length_a   1.000
_cell.length_b   1.000
_cell.length_c   1.000
_cell.angle_alpha   90.00
_cell.angle_beta   90.00
_cell.angle_gamma   90.00
#
_symmetry.space_group_name_H-M   'P 1'
#
loop_
_entity.id
_entity.type
_entity.pdbx_description
1 polymer ?
#
loop_
_entity_poly.entity_id
_entity_poly.type
_entity_poly.pdbx_seq_one_letter_code
_entity_poly.pdbx_strand_id
1 'polypeptide(L)'
;MNPTLYRRALEHTIGSPQQMASRKVALERFFTRGLPTPRDEDWKYTALDFLEQADLHAPHAAEDWASEDYPGIVMRFGNGRLTDADLRSIHAH
;
A
#
# COMPACT_ATOMS: atom_id res chain seq x y z
N MET A 1 -18.00 -4.85 -2.87
CA MET A 1 -16.68 -5.46 -2.56
C MET A 1 -16.53 -6.82 -3.26
N ASN A 2 -15.40 -7.12 -3.92
CA ASN A 2 -15.19 -8.36 -4.69
C ASN A 2 -14.10 -9.28 -4.06
N PRO A 3 -14.47 -10.27 -3.22
CA PRO A 3 -13.50 -11.12 -2.51
C PRO A 3 -12.56 -11.93 -3.39
N THR A 4 -12.96 -12.27 -4.62
CA THR A 4 -12.12 -13.06 -5.53
C THR A 4 -10.97 -12.22 -6.08
N LEU A 5 -11.20 -10.92 -6.34
CA LEU A 5 -10.15 -9.99 -6.79
C LEU A 5 -9.04 -9.85 -5.76
N TYR A 6 -9.40 -9.68 -4.47
CA TYR A 6 -8.40 -9.55 -3.41
C TYR A 6 -7.62 -10.84 -3.14
N ARG A 7 -8.28 -12.01 -3.21
CA ARG A 7 -7.58 -13.30 -3.07
C ARG A 7 -6.59 -13.50 -4.22
N ARG A 8 -7.01 -13.22 -5.46
CA ARG A 8 -6.13 -13.26 -6.62
C ARG A 8 -4.95 -12.29 -6.50
N ALA A 9 -5.19 -11.06 -6.01
CA ALA A 9 -4.12 -10.10 -5.75
C ALA A 9 -3.11 -10.63 -4.73
N LEU A 10 -3.60 -11.26 -3.65
CA LEU A 10 -2.74 -11.87 -2.63
C LEU A 10 -1.87 -12.99 -3.20
N GLU A 11 -2.41 -13.84 -4.08
CA GLU A 11 -1.67 -14.92 -4.75
C GLU A 11 -0.53 -14.41 -5.64
N HIS A 12 -0.72 -13.27 -6.30
CA HIS A 12 0.31 -12.65 -7.14
C HIS A 12 1.32 -11.81 -6.35
N THR A 13 1.18 -11.71 -5.03
CA THR A 13 2.08 -10.91 -4.22
C THR A 13 3.26 -11.71 -3.71
N ILE A 14 4.46 -11.14 -3.79
CA ILE A 14 5.70 -11.74 -3.30
C ILE A 14 5.99 -11.20 -1.88
N GLY A 15 6.33 -12.10 -0.96
CA GLY A 15 6.72 -11.77 0.41
C GLY A 15 7.29 -13.00 1.13
N SER A 16 7.89 -12.80 2.30
CA SER A 16 8.32 -13.91 3.15
C SER A 16 7.10 -14.72 3.66
N PRO A 17 7.28 -15.98 4.09
CA PRO A 17 6.18 -16.80 4.60
C PRO A 17 5.40 -16.12 5.74
N GLN A 18 6.10 -15.44 6.64
CA GLN A 18 5.49 -14.70 7.75
C GLN A 18 4.67 -13.51 7.24
N GLN A 19 5.20 -12.73 6.29
CA GLN A 19 4.49 -11.61 5.68
C GLN A 19 3.21 -12.09 4.97
N MET A 20 3.29 -13.18 4.22
CA MET A 20 2.14 -13.76 3.53
C MET A 20 1.07 -14.26 4.51
N ALA A 21 1.47 -14.89 5.61
CA ALA A 21 0.55 -15.31 6.66
C ALA A 21 -0.17 -14.12 7.30
N SER A 22 0.56 -13.06 7.66
CA SER A 22 -0.04 -11.84 8.22
C SER A 22 -1.02 -11.17 7.25
N ARG A 23 -0.68 -11.13 5.95
CA ARG A 23 -1.56 -10.56 4.92
C ARG A 23 -2.84 -11.37 4.75
N LYS A 24 -2.76 -12.70 4.77
CA LYS A 24 -3.94 -13.56 4.74
C LYS A 24 -4.86 -13.29 5.93
N VAL A 25 -4.32 -13.21 7.15
CA VAL A 25 -5.09 -12.91 8.36
C VAL A 25 -5.74 -11.53 8.27
N ALA A 26 -5.01 -10.52 7.82
CA ALA A 26 -5.55 -9.17 7.63
C ALA A 26 -6.69 -9.14 6.61
N LEU A 27 -6.52 -9.86 5.49
CA LEU A 27 -7.54 -9.92 4.44
C LEU A 27 -8.81 -10.62 4.92
N GLU A 28 -8.70 -11.73 5.66
CA GLU A 28 -9.88 -12.40 6.23
C GLU A 28 -10.59 -11.51 7.27
N ARG A 29 -9.84 -10.78 8.11
CA ARG A 29 -10.44 -9.79 9.02
C ARG A 29 -11.20 -8.71 8.26
N PHE A 30 -10.66 -8.23 7.14
CA PHE A 30 -11.31 -7.26 6.29
C PHE A 30 -12.57 -7.81 5.63
N PHE A 31 -12.57 -9.06 5.14
CA PHE A 31 -13.79 -9.69 4.62
C PHE A 31 -14.90 -9.82 5.67
N THR A 32 -14.53 -10.07 6.93
CA THR A 32 -15.51 -10.21 8.02
C THR A 32 -16.05 -8.86 8.51
N ARG A 33 -15.20 -7.82 8.56
CA ARG A 33 -15.56 -6.54 9.20
C ARG A 33 -15.92 -5.42 8.23
N GLY A 34 -15.48 -5.50 6.97
CA GLY A 34 -15.59 -4.40 6.01
C GLY A 34 -14.68 -3.22 6.33
N LEU A 35 -14.95 -2.07 5.71
CA LEU A 35 -14.36 -0.81 6.14
C LEU A 35 -15.08 -0.31 7.40
N PRO A 36 -14.39 0.50 8.22
CA PRO A 36 -15.02 1.14 9.36
C PRO A 36 -16.06 2.16 8.91
N THR A 37 -17.02 2.40 9.80
CA THR A 37 -18.17 3.28 9.55
C THR A 37 -18.11 4.49 10.49
N PRO A 38 -18.88 5.57 10.22
CA PRO A 38 -18.96 6.70 11.15
C PRO A 38 -19.53 6.37 12.54
N ARG A 39 -20.03 5.14 12.76
CA ARG A 39 -20.46 4.65 14.08
C ARG A 39 -19.28 4.19 14.94
N ASP A 40 -18.15 3.87 14.32
CA ASP A 40 -16.91 3.56 15.02
C ASP A 40 -16.28 4.88 15.50
N GLU A 41 -15.94 4.96 16.79
CA GLU A 41 -15.51 6.21 17.44
C GLU A 41 -14.37 6.91 16.68
N ASP A 42 -13.36 6.13 16.28
CA ASP A 42 -12.18 6.62 15.55
C ASP A 42 -12.50 7.12 14.12
N TRP A 43 -13.68 6.80 13.59
CA TRP A 43 -14.07 7.08 12.20
C TRP A 43 -15.24 8.05 12.06
N LYS A 44 -15.71 8.61 13.19
CA LYS A 44 -16.85 9.54 13.23
C LYS A 44 -16.74 10.71 12.25
N TYR A 45 -15.52 11.18 11.97
CA TYR A 45 -15.26 12.35 11.12
C TYR A 45 -14.54 12.02 9.81
N THR A 46 -14.33 10.73 9.52
CA THR A 46 -13.61 10.27 8.32
C THR A 46 -14.52 9.36 7.51
N ALA A 47 -15.19 9.93 6.50
CA ALA A 47 -16.07 9.18 5.62
C ALA A 47 -15.25 8.36 4.61
N LEU A 48 -15.53 7.05 4.53
CA LEU A 48 -14.89 6.13 3.58
C LEU A 48 -15.82 5.68 2.45
N ASP A 49 -17.06 6.16 2.42
CA ASP A 49 -18.10 5.72 1.47
C ASP A 49 -17.66 5.85 0.00
N PHE A 50 -16.87 6.88 -0.31
CA PHE A 50 -16.33 7.08 -1.65
C PHE A 50 -15.27 6.03 -2.02
N LEU A 51 -14.41 5.64 -1.07
CA LEU A 51 -13.39 4.62 -1.28
C LEU A 51 -14.01 3.22 -1.44
N GLU A 52 -15.17 2.96 -0.84
CA GLU A 52 -15.89 1.69 -1.06
C GLU A 52 -16.44 1.54 -2.47
N GLN A 53 -16.79 2.66 -3.10
CA GLN A 53 -17.40 2.72 -4.43
C GLN A 53 -16.36 2.79 -5.55
N ALA A 54 -15.13 3.21 -5.24
CA ALA A 54 -14.07 3.32 -6.22
C ALA A 54 -13.59 1.94 -6.70
N ASP A 55 -13.38 1.82 -8.01
CA ASP A 55 -12.76 0.64 -8.58
C ASP A 55 -11.27 0.57 -8.19
N LEU A 56 -10.82 -0.62 -7.82
CA LEU A 56 -9.42 -0.87 -7.53
C LEU A 56 -8.67 -1.19 -8.81
N HIS A 57 -7.66 -0.37 -9.11
CA HIS A 57 -6.75 -0.59 -10.23
C HIS A 57 -5.46 -1.26 -9.75
N ALA A 58 -4.90 -2.10 -10.62
CA ALA A 58 -3.55 -2.60 -10.40
C ALA A 58 -2.55 -1.42 -10.45
N PRO A 59 -1.50 -1.44 -9.63
CA PRO A 59 -0.46 -0.42 -9.69
C PRO A 59 0.18 -0.37 -11.09
N HIS A 60 0.23 0.83 -11.69
CA HIS A 60 0.95 1.07 -12.95
C HIS A 60 2.46 1.29 -12.70
N ALA A 61 3.26 1.52 -13.74
CA ALA A 61 4.65 1.93 -13.53
C ALA A 61 4.68 3.27 -12.79
N ALA A 62 5.53 3.39 -11.76
CA ALA A 62 5.66 4.63 -11.02
C ALA A 62 6.17 5.74 -11.94
N GLU A 63 5.50 6.89 -11.90
CA GLU A 63 5.96 8.07 -12.61
C GLU A 63 7.27 8.58 -12.00
N ASP A 64 8.17 9.07 -12.84
CA ASP A 64 9.44 9.63 -12.39
C ASP A 64 9.20 11.05 -11.87
N TRP A 65 8.87 11.14 -10.58
CA TRP A 65 8.77 12.41 -9.87
C TRP A 65 10.17 12.92 -9.54
N ALA A 66 10.43 14.20 -9.83
CA ALA A 66 11.70 14.84 -9.51
C ALA A 66 12.05 14.63 -8.03
N SER A 67 13.27 14.17 -7.76
CA SER A 67 13.79 14.08 -6.40
C SER A 67 14.06 15.49 -5.88
N GLU A 68 13.57 15.81 -4.69
CA GLU A 68 14.07 16.97 -3.95
C GLU A 68 15.53 16.71 -3.55
N ASP A 69 16.36 17.75 -3.60
CA ASP A 69 17.75 17.71 -3.15
C ASP A 69 17.78 17.53 -1.62
N TYR A 70 17.77 16.28 -1.17
CA TYR A 70 17.80 15.92 0.24
C TYR A 70 19.21 15.49 0.65
N PRO A 71 19.81 16.10 1.70
CA PRO A 71 21.13 15.71 2.19
C PRO A 71 21.04 14.39 2.99
N GLY A 72 20.87 13.26 2.30
CA GLY A 72 20.79 11.94 2.92
C GLY A 72 20.55 10.81 1.92
N ILE A 73 20.46 9.57 2.43
CA ILE A 73 20.10 8.39 1.63
C ILE A 73 18.59 8.44 1.36
N VAL A 74 18.21 8.42 0.10
CA VAL A 74 16.81 8.43 -0.33
C VAL A 74 16.41 7.04 -0.81
N MET A 75 15.37 6.47 -0.19
CA MET A 75 14.70 5.26 -0.69
C MET A 75 13.42 5.68 -1.41
N ARG A 76 13.31 5.36 -2.70
CA ARG A 76 12.14 5.69 -3.51
C ARG A 76 11.23 4.47 -3.60
N PHE A 77 9.97 4.66 -3.23
CA PHE A 77 8.93 3.66 -3.38
C PHE A 77 7.93 4.14 -4.43
N GLY A 78 7.80 3.38 -5.50
CA GLY A 78 6.83 3.60 -6.55
C GLY A 78 5.78 2.51 -6.52
N ASN A 79 4.51 2.89 -6.35
CA ASN A 79 3.37 1.96 -6.41
C ASN A 79 3.55 0.68 -5.55
N GLY A 80 4.03 0.89 -4.31
CA GLY A 80 4.21 -0.18 -3.33
C GLY A 80 5.48 -1.03 -3.51
N ARG A 81 6.37 -0.66 -4.45
CA ARG A 81 7.65 -1.34 -4.68
C ARG A 81 8.82 -0.38 -4.49
N LEU A 82 9.92 -0.86 -3.94
CA LEU A 82 11.20 -0.13 -3.95
C LEU A 82 11.65 -0.01 -5.42
N THR A 83 11.77 1.22 -5.91
CA THR A 83 12.17 1.52 -7.29
C THR A 83 13.59 2.02 -7.39
N ASP A 84 14.08 2.66 -6.32
CA ASP A 84 15.45 3.11 -6.21
C ASP A 84 15.87 3.14 -4.74
N ALA A 85 17.11 2.75 -4.48
CA ALA A 85 17.75 2.89 -3.18
C ALA A 85 19.13 3.47 -3.48
N ASP A 86 19.18 4.79 -3.65
CA ASP A 86 20.43 5.44 -3.98
C ASP A 86 21.33 5.44 -2.75
N LEU A 87 22.28 4.49 -2.73
CA LEU A 87 23.31 4.36 -1.70
C LEU A 87 24.47 5.34 -1.94
N ARG A 88 24.41 6.21 -2.95
CA ARG A 88 25.41 7.24 -3.22
C ARG A 88 24.73 8.60 -3.05
N SER A 89 25.15 9.46 -2.14
CA SER A 89 26.42 10.15 -2.29
C SER A 89 26.77 10.86 -0.98
N ILE A 90 27.69 10.27 -0.23
CA ILE A 90 28.50 11.02 0.74
C ILE A 90 29.69 11.58 -0.05
N HIS A 91 29.50 12.68 -0.75
CA HIS A 91 30.61 13.54 -1.18
C HIS A 91 30.25 14.97 -0.80
N ALA A 92 30.54 15.31 0.46
CA ALA A 92 30.69 16.70 0.87
C ALA A 92 32.12 17.13 0.51
N HIS A 93 32.21 18.29 -0.14
CA HIS A 93 33.42 18.97 -0.58
C HIS A 93 34.41 19.29 0.55
#